data_AF-A7T666-F1
#
_entry.id   AF-A7T666-F1
#
_cell.length_a   1.000
_cell.length_b   1.000
_cell.length_c   1.000
_cell.angle_alpha   90.00
_cell.angle_beta   90.00
_cell.angle_gamma   90.00
#
_symmetry.space_group_name_H-M   'P 1'
#
loop_
_entity.id
_entity.type
_entity.pdbx_description
1 polymer ?
#
loop_
_entity_poly.entity_id
_entity_poly.type
_entity_poly.pdbx_seq_one_letter_code
_entity_poly.pdbx_strand_id
1 'polypeptide(L)'
;GQSFGAFVAKGITLELEGDANDYVGKGLSGGILIVYPSRKHGSQFKAEENVIVGNTCLYGATSGKAYIRGVSAERFAVRNSGVTAVCEGVGDHGCEYMTGGVVVVLGECGRNFAAGMSGGMAFILDRERTFKSFCNHGSVDLEYVTGNDVELLRSLLQDHLKSTGSAVAATLLGNWNDSVNLFTKVL
;
A
#
# COMPACT_ATOMS: atom_id res chain seq x y z
N GLY A 1 -14.45 2.05 12.29
CA GLY A 1 -15.77 2.07 11.61
C GLY A 1 -15.59 2.28 10.10
N GLN A 2 -16.67 2.25 9.30
CA GLN A 2 -16.57 2.51 7.86
C GLN A 2 -16.19 3.98 7.56
N SER A 3 -15.56 4.21 6.42
CA SER A 3 -15.16 5.56 5.94
C SER A 3 -14.26 6.33 6.89
N PHE A 4 -13.43 5.64 7.69
CA PHE A 4 -12.44 6.29 8.54
C PHE A 4 -11.49 7.13 7.67
N GLY A 5 -11.33 8.41 8.02
CA GLY A 5 -10.46 9.32 7.28
C GLY A 5 -10.94 9.68 5.86
N ALA A 6 -12.23 9.56 5.57
CA ALA A 6 -12.77 10.02 4.29
C ALA A 6 -12.58 11.54 4.10
N PHE A 7 -12.16 11.94 2.89
CA PHE A 7 -11.98 13.33 2.45
C PHE A 7 -11.05 14.18 3.31
N VAL A 8 -10.13 13.55 4.06
CA VAL A 8 -9.21 14.29 4.94
C VAL A 8 -8.32 15.21 4.10
N ALA A 9 -8.37 16.49 4.43
CA ALA A 9 -7.66 17.54 3.72
C ALA A 9 -6.21 17.69 4.19
N LYS A 10 -5.41 18.41 3.38
CA LYS A 10 -4.03 18.76 3.70
C LYS A 10 -3.91 19.43 5.08
N GLY A 11 -2.91 19.01 5.84
CA GLY A 11 -2.62 19.52 7.19
C GLY A 11 -3.21 18.67 8.32
N ILE A 12 -4.06 17.69 8.00
CA ILE A 12 -4.63 16.76 8.98
C ILE A 12 -3.91 15.42 8.91
N THR A 13 -3.49 14.91 10.06
CA THR A 13 -3.00 13.55 10.24
C THR A 13 -3.96 12.80 11.14
N LEU A 14 -4.44 11.64 10.70
CA LEU A 14 -5.21 10.72 11.53
C LEU A 14 -4.42 9.45 11.76
N GLU A 15 -4.30 9.08 13.03
CA GLU A 15 -3.63 7.87 13.48
C GLU A 15 -4.65 6.97 14.16
N LEU A 16 -4.71 5.70 13.73
CA LEU A 16 -5.59 4.69 14.29
C LEU A 16 -4.76 3.50 14.78
N GLU A 17 -4.75 3.32 16.09
CA GLU A 17 -4.32 2.10 16.74
C GLU A 17 -5.51 1.13 16.84
N GLY A 18 -5.49 0.05 16.07
CA GLY A 18 -6.58 -0.92 15.95
C GLY A 18 -6.86 -1.27 14.49
N ASP A 19 -8.12 -1.58 14.19
CA ASP A 19 -8.60 -1.93 12.85
C ASP A 19 -9.73 -1.01 12.38
N ALA A 20 -9.99 -1.03 11.07
CA ALA A 20 -11.09 -0.32 10.45
C ALA A 20 -11.84 -1.17 9.41
N ASN A 21 -13.11 -0.83 9.20
CA ASN A 21 -13.93 -1.46 8.16
C ASN A 21 -13.64 -0.82 6.79
N ASP A 22 -14.56 -0.97 5.84
CA ASP A 22 -14.41 -0.50 4.46
C ASP A 22 -14.22 1.01 4.32
N TYR A 23 -13.69 1.41 3.16
CA TYR A 23 -13.59 2.80 2.69
C TYR A 23 -12.64 3.69 3.48
N VAL A 24 -11.64 3.12 4.16
CA VAL A 24 -10.59 3.92 4.81
C VAL A 24 -9.96 4.86 3.78
N GLY A 25 -9.94 6.15 4.09
CA GLY A 25 -9.39 7.18 3.21
C GLY A 25 -10.12 7.37 1.88
N LYS A 26 -11.42 7.01 1.80
CA LYS A 26 -12.26 7.34 0.65
C LYS A 26 -12.12 8.82 0.29
N GLY A 27 -11.74 9.12 -0.94
CA GLY A 27 -11.55 10.48 -1.42
C GLY A 27 -10.48 11.28 -0.65
N LEU A 28 -9.46 10.63 -0.08
CA LEU A 28 -8.36 11.32 0.62
C LEU A 28 -7.81 12.45 -0.27
N SER A 29 -7.68 13.65 0.33
CA SER A 29 -7.50 14.93 -0.37
C SER A 29 -6.40 15.78 0.27
N GLY A 30 -5.25 15.15 0.55
CA GLY A 30 -4.02 15.81 0.98
C GLY A 30 -3.60 15.50 2.41
N GLY A 31 -4.47 14.85 3.19
CA GLY A 31 -4.17 14.41 4.55
C GLY A 31 -3.20 13.23 4.63
N ILE A 32 -2.86 12.86 5.87
CA ILE A 32 -2.08 11.67 6.19
C ILE A 32 -2.93 10.72 7.02
N LEU A 33 -3.04 9.46 6.58
CA LEU A 33 -3.71 8.39 7.32
C LEU A 33 -2.70 7.34 7.75
N ILE A 34 -2.77 6.94 9.00
CA ILE A 34 -1.90 5.93 9.60
C ILE A 34 -2.80 4.92 10.31
N VAL A 35 -2.68 3.64 9.97
CA VAL A 35 -3.41 2.54 10.62
C VAL A 35 -2.41 1.46 11.01
N TYR A 36 -2.42 1.03 12.27
CA TYR A 36 -1.56 -0.05 12.75
C TYR A 36 -2.23 -0.84 13.89
N PRO A 37 -1.86 -2.12 14.10
CA PRO A 37 -2.47 -2.97 15.11
C PRO A 37 -2.22 -2.45 16.52
N SER A 38 -3.03 -2.83 17.51
CA SER A 38 -2.77 -2.41 18.88
C SER A 38 -1.35 -2.76 19.35
N ARG A 39 -0.68 -1.79 19.99
CA ARG A 39 0.64 -1.99 20.59
C ARG A 39 0.62 -2.98 21.76
N LYS A 40 -0.58 -3.34 22.22
CA LYS A 40 -0.80 -4.39 23.23
C LYS A 40 -0.63 -5.80 22.67
N HIS A 41 -0.65 -5.98 21.35
CA HIS A 41 -0.31 -7.27 20.77
C HIS A 41 1.17 -7.61 21.07
N GLY A 42 1.42 -8.87 21.45
CA GLY A 42 2.77 -9.35 21.70
C GLY A 42 3.60 -9.45 20.42
N SER A 43 4.91 -9.70 20.56
CA SER A 43 5.87 -9.78 19.45
C SER A 43 5.59 -10.90 18.44
N GLN A 44 4.72 -11.86 18.77
CA GLN A 44 4.32 -12.96 17.87
C GLN A 44 3.22 -12.55 16.88
N PHE A 45 2.57 -11.41 17.08
CA PHE A 45 1.54 -10.93 16.15
C PHE A 45 2.18 -10.36 14.89
N LYS A 46 1.91 -10.99 13.75
CA LYS A 46 2.38 -10.59 12.43
C LYS A 46 1.30 -9.79 11.73
N ALA A 47 1.50 -8.48 11.59
CA ALA A 47 0.51 -7.59 11.01
C ALA A 47 0.31 -7.88 9.51
N GLU A 48 1.39 -8.24 8.83
CA GLU A 48 1.46 -8.58 7.41
C GLU A 48 0.69 -9.85 7.02
N GLU A 49 0.28 -10.67 7.99
CA GLU A 49 -0.54 -11.87 7.78
C GLU A 49 -2.03 -11.63 8.16
N ASN A 50 -2.41 -10.42 8.58
CA ASN A 50 -3.73 -10.13 9.14
C ASN A 50 -4.40 -8.92 8.48
N VAL A 51 -5.70 -9.04 8.20
CA VAL A 51 -6.51 -7.94 7.68
C VAL A 51 -6.71 -6.89 8.77
N ILE A 52 -6.39 -5.63 8.44
CA ILE A 52 -6.51 -4.48 9.35
C ILE A 52 -7.45 -3.40 8.81
N VAL A 53 -7.64 -3.33 7.49
CA VAL A 53 -8.62 -2.44 6.86
C VAL A 53 -9.46 -3.20 5.85
N GLY A 54 -10.73 -2.82 5.75
CA GLY A 54 -11.71 -3.44 4.85
C GLY A 54 -11.52 -3.07 3.36
N ASN A 55 -12.60 -3.24 2.61
CA ASN A 55 -12.60 -3.12 1.16
C ASN A 55 -12.55 -1.66 0.68
N THR A 56 -12.12 -1.48 -0.57
CA THR A 56 -12.26 -0.21 -1.30
C THR A 56 -11.62 0.98 -0.58
N CYS A 57 -10.51 0.73 0.12
CA CYS A 57 -9.71 1.78 0.74
C CYS A 57 -9.12 2.70 -0.33
N LEU A 58 -9.04 4.00 -0.01
CA LEU A 58 -8.51 5.06 -0.89
C LEU A 58 -9.31 5.27 -2.19
N TYR A 59 -10.58 4.88 -2.18
CA TYR A 59 -11.47 5.03 -3.34
C TYR A 59 -11.47 6.47 -3.88
N GLY A 60 -11.03 6.65 -5.13
CA GLY A 60 -11.08 7.94 -5.81
C GLY A 60 -10.23 9.02 -5.13
N ALA A 61 -9.24 8.64 -4.32
CA ALA A 61 -8.40 9.58 -3.62
C ALA A 61 -7.48 10.34 -4.59
N THR A 62 -7.21 11.61 -4.29
CA THR A 62 -6.58 12.55 -5.24
C THR A 62 -5.22 13.06 -4.79
N SER A 63 -4.97 13.10 -3.48
CA SER A 63 -3.68 13.50 -2.91
C SER A 63 -3.59 13.07 -1.45
N GLY A 64 -2.39 13.03 -0.90
CA GLY A 64 -2.15 12.65 0.50
C GLY A 64 -1.33 11.38 0.63
N LYS A 65 -1.18 10.93 1.88
CA LYS A 65 -0.38 9.76 2.25
C LYS A 65 -1.20 8.78 3.08
N ALA A 66 -1.02 7.48 2.88
CA ALA A 66 -1.63 6.44 3.69
C ALA A 66 -0.61 5.35 4.06
N TYR A 67 -0.46 5.06 5.35
CA TYR A 67 0.45 4.03 5.86
C TYR A 67 -0.35 3.02 6.68
N ILE A 68 -0.48 1.80 6.17
CA ILE A 68 -1.34 0.75 6.74
C ILE A 68 -0.46 -0.45 7.10
N ARG A 69 -0.22 -0.67 8.39
CA ARG A 69 0.54 -1.83 8.86
C ARG A 69 -0.37 -3.04 8.98
N GLY A 70 -0.54 -3.73 7.86
CA GLY A 70 -1.30 -4.98 7.75
C GLY A 70 -1.92 -5.13 6.36
N VAL A 71 -2.74 -6.16 6.21
CA VAL A 71 -3.40 -6.50 4.95
C VAL A 71 -4.63 -5.62 4.75
N SER A 72 -4.74 -5.00 3.58
CA SER A 72 -5.97 -4.39 3.09
C SER A 72 -6.79 -5.44 2.35
N ALA A 73 -8.10 -5.43 2.52
CA ALA A 73 -8.98 -6.36 1.79
C ALA A 73 -9.07 -6.00 0.29
N GLU A 74 -10.20 -6.28 -0.36
CA GLU A 74 -10.34 -6.16 -1.82
C GLU A 74 -10.36 -4.69 -2.29
N ARG A 75 -10.00 -4.48 -3.56
CA ARG A 75 -10.08 -3.18 -4.26
C ARG A 75 -9.32 -2.06 -3.56
N PHE A 76 -8.19 -2.37 -2.94
CA PHE A 76 -7.31 -1.37 -2.38
C PHE A 76 -6.85 -0.38 -3.45
N ALA A 77 -6.91 0.93 -3.16
CA ALA A 77 -6.51 2.00 -4.06
C ALA A 77 -7.27 2.04 -5.41
N VAL A 78 -8.50 1.51 -5.43
CA VAL A 78 -9.36 1.59 -6.62
C VAL A 78 -9.62 3.05 -7.02
N ARG A 79 -9.37 3.39 -8.28
CA ARG A 79 -9.44 4.76 -8.81
C ARG A 79 -8.55 5.77 -8.08
N ASN A 80 -7.47 5.33 -7.43
CA ASN A 80 -6.47 6.25 -6.90
C ASN A 80 -5.93 7.14 -8.04
N SER A 81 -5.88 8.44 -7.80
CA SER A 81 -5.51 9.46 -8.78
C SER A 81 -4.39 10.36 -8.27
N GLY A 82 -3.78 10.08 -7.12
CA GLY A 82 -2.65 10.87 -6.61
C GLY A 82 -2.22 10.63 -5.17
N VAL A 83 -2.80 9.68 -4.45
CA VAL A 83 -2.33 9.28 -3.11
C VAL A 83 -1.08 8.42 -3.22
N THR A 84 -0.15 8.66 -2.29
CA THR A 84 0.94 7.75 -1.98
C THR A 84 0.53 6.82 -0.83
N ALA A 85 0.54 5.50 -1.05
CA ALA A 85 0.11 4.54 -0.04
C ALA A 85 1.12 3.40 0.16
N VAL A 86 1.25 2.92 1.40
CA VAL A 86 2.02 1.72 1.74
C VAL A 86 1.14 0.80 2.60
N CYS A 87 0.99 -0.46 2.19
CA CYS A 87 0.32 -1.51 2.97
C CYS A 87 1.13 -2.82 2.97
N GLU A 88 0.79 -3.76 3.84
CA GLU A 88 1.54 -5.02 4.01
C GLU A 88 0.89 -6.23 3.32
N GLY A 89 -0.18 -6.01 2.56
CA GLY A 89 -0.83 -6.99 1.71
C GLY A 89 -2.12 -6.41 1.12
N VAL A 90 -2.61 -6.99 0.02
CA VAL A 90 -3.83 -6.55 -0.67
C VAL A 90 -4.62 -7.76 -1.15
N GLY A 91 -5.94 -7.72 -1.02
CA GLY A 91 -6.85 -8.71 -1.61
C GLY A 91 -6.96 -8.60 -3.15
N ASP A 92 -8.03 -9.15 -3.72
CA ASP A 92 -8.26 -9.11 -5.16
C ASP A 92 -8.51 -7.65 -5.66
N HIS A 93 -8.17 -7.39 -6.93
CA HIS A 93 -8.43 -6.12 -7.61
C HIS A 93 -7.69 -4.89 -7.02
N GLY A 94 -6.50 -5.09 -6.45
CA GLY A 94 -5.65 -3.99 -6.02
C GLY A 94 -5.31 -3.04 -7.18
N CYS A 95 -5.29 -1.73 -6.92
CA CYS A 95 -5.00 -0.68 -7.90
C CYS A 95 -5.91 -0.66 -9.15
N GLU A 96 -7.09 -1.28 -9.08
CA GLU A 96 -8.04 -1.28 -10.20
C GLU A 96 -8.42 0.16 -10.60
N TYR A 97 -8.37 0.47 -11.90
CA TYR A 97 -8.64 1.81 -12.45
C TYR A 97 -7.79 2.95 -11.86
N MET A 98 -6.63 2.65 -11.27
CA MET A 98 -5.70 3.67 -10.80
C MET A 98 -5.20 4.53 -11.97
N THR A 99 -5.19 5.84 -11.79
CA THR A 99 -4.78 6.83 -12.82
C THR A 99 -3.64 7.73 -12.37
N GLY A 100 -3.22 7.64 -11.11
CA GLY A 100 -2.13 8.42 -10.55
C GLY A 100 -1.83 8.04 -9.10
N GLY A 101 -0.69 8.53 -8.59
CA GLY A 101 -0.20 8.21 -7.25
C GLY A 101 0.82 7.07 -7.25
N VAL A 102 1.22 6.65 -6.04
CA VAL A 102 2.22 5.61 -5.82
C VAL A 102 1.69 4.63 -4.77
N VAL A 103 1.69 3.33 -5.07
CA VAL A 103 1.28 2.30 -4.11
C VAL A 103 2.44 1.34 -3.83
N VAL A 104 2.69 1.04 -2.57
CA VAL A 104 3.68 0.02 -2.17
C VAL A 104 2.95 -1.08 -1.41
N VAL A 105 3.13 -2.32 -1.82
CA VAL A 105 2.57 -3.50 -1.15
C VAL A 105 3.72 -4.37 -0.64
N LEU A 106 3.83 -4.53 0.67
CA LEU A 106 4.92 -5.25 1.36
C LEU A 106 4.60 -6.72 1.64
N GLY A 107 3.66 -7.29 0.90
CA GLY A 107 3.23 -8.68 1.05
C GLY A 107 2.40 -9.15 -0.14
N GLU A 108 1.60 -10.19 0.08
CA GLU A 108 0.85 -10.84 -0.99
C GLU A 108 -0.19 -9.91 -1.62
N CYS A 109 -0.42 -10.13 -2.92
CA CYS A 109 -1.46 -9.47 -3.70
C CYS A 109 -2.46 -10.51 -4.21
N GLY A 110 -3.74 -10.17 -4.15
CA GLY A 110 -4.80 -10.94 -4.79
C GLY A 110 -4.79 -10.82 -6.32
N ARG A 111 -5.73 -11.53 -6.93
CA ARG A 111 -5.87 -11.66 -8.38
C ARG A 111 -6.32 -10.36 -9.03
N ASN A 112 -6.06 -10.26 -10.33
CA ASN A 112 -6.51 -9.17 -11.19
C ASN A 112 -6.01 -7.79 -10.70
N PHE A 113 -4.81 -7.77 -10.10
CA PHE A 113 -4.15 -6.54 -9.70
C PHE A 113 -3.90 -5.64 -10.92
N ALA A 114 -4.01 -4.33 -10.75
CA ALA A 114 -3.82 -3.30 -11.79
C ALA A 114 -4.77 -3.38 -12.99
N ALA A 115 -5.91 -4.09 -12.88
CA ALA A 115 -6.88 -4.12 -13.96
C ALA A 115 -7.42 -2.72 -14.29
N GLY A 116 -7.29 -2.31 -15.56
CA GLY A 116 -7.70 -0.98 -16.01
C GLY A 116 -6.88 0.17 -15.41
N MET A 117 -5.76 -0.11 -14.74
CA MET A 117 -4.80 0.92 -14.33
C MET A 117 -4.23 1.58 -15.58
N SER A 118 -4.27 2.91 -15.62
CA SER A 118 -3.84 3.71 -16.76
C SER A 118 -2.86 4.82 -16.39
N GLY A 119 -2.49 4.92 -15.11
CA GLY A 119 -1.46 5.84 -14.64
C GLY A 119 -1.12 5.68 -13.17
N GLY A 120 0.02 6.26 -12.78
CA GLY A 120 0.65 6.05 -11.47
C GLY A 120 1.67 4.92 -11.51
N MET A 121 2.10 4.46 -10.34
CA MET A 121 3.03 3.32 -10.22
C MET A 121 2.74 2.51 -8.97
N ALA A 122 3.04 1.22 -9.02
CA ALA A 122 3.03 0.37 -7.83
C ALA A 122 4.33 -0.41 -7.67
N PHE A 123 4.75 -0.62 -6.42
CA PHE A 123 5.90 -1.44 -6.05
C PHE A 123 5.43 -2.61 -5.19
N ILE A 124 5.64 -3.83 -5.68
CA ILE A 124 5.14 -5.05 -5.04
C ILE A 124 6.31 -5.87 -4.55
N LEU A 125 6.33 -6.18 -3.26
CA LEU A 125 7.30 -7.10 -2.70
C LEU A 125 6.96 -8.53 -3.14
N ASP A 126 7.70 -9.06 -4.12
CA ASP A 126 7.44 -10.34 -4.78
C ASP A 126 8.52 -11.37 -4.42
N ARG A 127 8.51 -11.82 -3.15
CA ARG A 127 9.53 -12.74 -2.61
C ARG A 127 9.61 -14.05 -3.39
N GLU A 128 8.45 -14.59 -3.78
CA GLU A 128 8.32 -15.89 -4.45
C GLU A 128 8.33 -15.77 -5.98
N ARG A 129 8.44 -14.54 -6.53
CA ARG A 129 8.40 -14.26 -7.98
C ARG A 129 7.12 -14.76 -8.66
N THR A 130 6.01 -14.71 -7.94
CA THR A 130 4.69 -15.20 -8.40
C THR A 130 3.74 -14.07 -8.77
N PHE A 131 4.04 -12.80 -8.42
CA PHE A 131 3.14 -11.67 -8.64
C PHE A 131 2.67 -11.55 -10.11
N LYS A 132 3.52 -11.93 -11.07
CA LYS A 132 3.17 -11.93 -12.50
C LYS A 132 1.86 -12.68 -12.81
N SER A 133 1.53 -13.77 -12.12
CA SER A 133 0.27 -14.50 -12.36
C SER A 133 -0.96 -13.85 -11.73
N PHE A 134 -0.76 -12.91 -10.79
CA PHE A 134 -1.83 -12.17 -10.12
C PHE A 134 -2.11 -10.81 -10.76
N CYS A 135 -1.15 -10.27 -11.53
CA CYS A 135 -1.30 -9.02 -12.27
C CYS A 135 -2.14 -9.20 -13.54
N ASN A 136 -3.00 -8.24 -13.81
CA ASN A 136 -3.64 -8.06 -15.11
C ASN A 136 -2.67 -7.32 -16.04
N HIS A 137 -2.33 -7.92 -17.19
CA HIS A 137 -1.34 -7.38 -18.14
C HIS A 137 -1.98 -6.55 -19.27
N GLY A 138 -3.26 -6.18 -19.14
CA GLY A 138 -4.01 -5.55 -20.23
C GLY A 138 -3.55 -4.12 -20.54
N SER A 139 -3.16 -3.36 -19.52
CA SER A 139 -2.85 -1.93 -19.63
C SER A 139 -1.55 -1.53 -18.91
N VAL A 140 -0.83 -2.48 -18.33
CA VAL A 140 0.37 -2.22 -17.52
C VAL A 140 1.53 -3.13 -17.89
N ASP A 141 2.74 -2.64 -17.66
CA ASP A 141 3.99 -3.37 -17.79
C ASP A 141 4.58 -3.70 -16.41
N LEU A 142 5.34 -4.80 -16.35
CA LEU A 142 6.09 -5.21 -15.16
C LEU A 142 7.59 -4.99 -15.38
N GLU A 143 8.20 -4.21 -14.50
CA GLU A 143 9.60 -3.81 -14.58
C GLU A 143 10.38 -4.11 -13.28
N TYR A 144 11.70 -4.08 -13.37
CA TYR A 144 12.56 -4.02 -12.18
C TYR A 144 12.61 -2.60 -11.62
N VAL A 145 12.76 -2.48 -10.29
CA VAL A 145 12.99 -1.20 -9.64
C VAL A 145 14.41 -0.73 -9.91
N THR A 146 14.57 0.39 -10.62
CA THR A 146 15.88 0.93 -11.01
C THR A 146 15.94 2.46 -10.93
N GLY A 147 17.14 3.02 -10.94
CA GLY A 147 17.35 4.48 -10.98
C GLY A 147 16.67 5.21 -9.81
N ASN A 148 15.93 6.27 -10.12
CA ASN A 148 15.27 7.11 -9.11
C ASN A 148 14.18 6.35 -8.32
N ASP A 149 13.62 5.27 -8.87
CA ASP A 149 12.59 4.49 -8.21
C ASP A 149 13.13 3.77 -6.96
N VAL A 150 14.42 3.44 -6.94
CA VAL A 150 15.10 2.85 -5.77
C VAL A 150 15.03 3.81 -4.58
N GLU A 151 15.42 5.06 -4.78
CA GLU A 151 15.41 6.06 -3.70
C GLU A 151 13.99 6.44 -3.28
N LEU A 152 13.06 6.52 -4.24
CA LEU A 152 11.64 6.73 -3.94
C LEU A 152 11.11 5.61 -3.04
N LEU A 153 11.26 4.34 -3.46
CA LEU A 153 10.78 3.18 -2.70
C LEU A 153 11.41 3.15 -1.30
N ARG A 154 12.73 3.39 -1.20
CA ARG A 154 13.41 3.46 0.09
C ARG A 154 12.82 4.52 1.01
N SER A 155 12.55 5.71 0.50
CA SER A 155 11.92 6.79 1.26
C SER A 155 10.51 6.43 1.72
N LEU A 156 9.72 5.73 0.89
CA LEU A 156 8.37 5.30 1.26
C LEU A 156 8.39 4.24 2.36
N LEU A 157 9.35 3.31 2.32
CA LEU A 157 9.56 2.33 3.39
C LEU A 157 9.99 3.01 4.70
N GLN A 158 10.87 4.02 4.63
CA GLN A 158 11.29 4.78 5.81
C GLN A 158 10.12 5.55 6.43
N ASP A 159 9.30 6.21 5.61
CA ASP A 159 8.09 6.89 6.07
C ASP A 159 7.10 5.90 6.70
N HIS A 160 6.92 4.73 6.08
CA HIS A 160 6.05 3.68 6.61
C HIS A 160 6.55 3.17 7.97
N LEU A 161 7.84 2.82 8.07
CA LEU A 161 8.46 2.40 9.32
C LEU A 161 8.31 3.46 10.42
N LYS A 162 8.59 4.72 10.10
CA LYS A 162 8.46 5.83 11.05
C LYS A 162 7.02 6.00 11.53
N SER A 163 6.05 5.83 10.63
CA SER A 163 4.63 6.06 10.92
C SER A 163 3.98 4.90 11.65
N THR A 164 4.40 3.66 11.40
CA THR A 164 3.68 2.46 11.86
C THR A 164 4.50 1.52 12.74
N GLY A 165 5.83 1.67 12.79
CA GLY A 165 6.73 0.71 13.43
C GLY A 165 6.76 -0.65 12.72
N SER A 166 6.47 -0.71 11.42
CA SER A 166 6.43 -1.95 10.62
C SER A 166 7.72 -2.77 10.71
N ALA A 167 7.61 -4.01 11.19
CA ALA A 167 8.71 -4.97 11.22
C ALA A 167 9.16 -5.39 9.81
N VAL A 168 8.23 -5.45 8.85
CA VAL A 168 8.54 -5.76 7.44
C VAL A 168 9.40 -4.66 6.85
N ALA A 169 8.99 -3.39 6.98
CA ALA A 169 9.76 -2.26 6.49
C ALA A 169 11.13 -2.16 7.17
N ALA A 170 11.21 -2.39 8.49
CA ALA A 170 12.49 -2.44 9.22
C ALA A 170 13.43 -3.50 8.66
N THR A 171 12.92 -4.70 8.38
CA THR A 171 13.70 -5.81 7.83
C THR A 171 14.23 -5.49 6.43
N LEU A 172 13.36 -4.97 5.55
CA LEU A 172 13.72 -4.59 4.18
C LEU A 172 14.77 -3.48 4.15
N LEU A 173 14.61 -2.47 5.01
CA LEU A 173 15.57 -1.37 5.12
C LEU A 173 16.92 -1.81 5.72
N GLY A 174 16.90 -2.79 6.64
CA GLY A 174 18.10 -3.36 7.24
C GLY A 174 18.99 -4.12 6.25
N ASN A 175 18.39 -4.71 5.20
CA ASN A 175 19.13 -5.36 4.11
C ASN A 175 18.75 -4.80 2.74
N TRP A 176 18.84 -3.47 2.60
CA TRP A 176 18.28 -2.75 1.44
C TRP A 176 18.81 -3.21 0.08
N ASN A 177 20.12 -3.44 -0.03
CA ASN A 177 20.76 -3.78 -1.30
C ASN A 177 20.21 -5.08 -1.91
N ASP A 178 19.86 -6.05 -1.07
CA ASP A 178 19.23 -7.29 -1.54
C ASP A 178 17.71 -7.11 -1.66
N SER A 179 17.11 -6.42 -0.68
CA SER A 179 15.65 -6.28 -0.57
C SER A 179 15.03 -5.55 -1.75
N VAL A 180 15.71 -4.54 -2.32
CA VAL A 180 15.20 -3.81 -3.49
C VAL A 180 15.03 -4.71 -4.71
N ASN A 181 15.87 -5.74 -4.86
CA ASN A 181 15.78 -6.70 -5.97
C ASN A 181 14.61 -7.68 -5.85
N LEU A 182 13.91 -7.67 -4.71
CA LEU A 182 12.69 -8.46 -4.48
C LEU A 182 11.43 -7.72 -4.94
N PHE A 183 11.54 -6.45 -5.36
CA PHE A 183 10.39 -5.68 -5.79
C PHE A 183 10.15 -5.78 -7.31
N THR A 184 8.89 -5.96 -7.66
CA THR A 184 8.38 -5.77 -9.01
C THR A 184 7.67 -4.42 -9.09
N LYS A 185 8.00 -3.63 -10.10
CA LYS A 185 7.35 -2.36 -10.41
C LYS A 185 6.23 -2.59 -11.43
N VAL A 186 5.09 -1.93 -11.23
CA VAL A 186 3.95 -1.90 -12.15
C VAL A 186 3.77 -0.48 -12.67
N LEU A 187 3.65 -0.32 -13.99
CA LEU A 187 3.48 0.96 -14.68
C LEU A 187 2.42 0.89 -15.78
#